data_AF-A0A561B9Y4-F1
#
_entry.id   AF-A0A561B9Y4-F1
#
_cell.length_a   1.000
_cell.length_b   1.000
_cell.length_c   1.000
_cell.angle_alpha   90.00
_cell.angle_beta   90.00
_cell.angle_gamma   90.00
#
_symmetry.space_group_name_H-M   'P 1'
#
loop_
_entity.id
_entity.type
_entity.pdbx_description
1 polymer ?
#
loop_
_entity_poly.entity_id
_entity_poly.type
_entity_poly.pdbx_seq_one_letter_code
_entity_poly.pdbx_strand_id
1 'polypeptide(L)'
;MPALQRSQFLDEIKAGMGGLGALGVEILMLGQTEPGIDQASGHRFLGIWRFPDAKARDALLAGIKASGWYDHFEHVNAAGAGGGFSSHLAELANA
;
A
#
# COMPACT_ATOMS: atom_id res chain seq x y z
N MET A 1 8.69 -7.81 18.81
CA MET A 1 7.56 -7.40 19.69
C MET A 1 7.00 -8.58 20.48
N PRO A 2 6.76 -8.42 21.79
CA PRO A 2 5.92 -9.29 22.61
C PRO A 2 4.51 -9.48 22.02
N ALA A 3 3.82 -10.55 22.39
CA ALA A 3 2.53 -10.94 21.80
C ALA A 3 1.41 -9.88 22.00
N LEU A 4 1.33 -9.26 23.18
CA LEU A 4 0.31 -8.25 23.49
C LEU A 4 0.46 -6.97 22.65
N GLN A 5 1.69 -6.48 22.49
CA GLN A 5 2.00 -5.33 21.63
C GLN A 5 1.68 -5.61 20.15
N ARG A 6 1.89 -6.86 19.71
CA ARG A 6 1.52 -7.27 18.35
C ARG A 6 0.00 -7.29 18.14
N SER A 7 -0.78 -7.69 19.15
CA SER A 7 -2.25 -7.66 19.05
C SER A 7 -2.77 -6.23 18.94
N GLN A 8 -2.29 -5.34 19.81
CA GLN A 8 -2.68 -3.92 19.79
C GLN A 8 -2.35 -3.27 18.44
N PHE A 9 -1.14 -3.50 17.93
CA PHE A 9 -0.74 -3.02 16.61
C PHE A 9 -1.64 -3.54 15.48
N LEU A 10 -2.02 -4.82 15.51
CA LEU A 10 -2.94 -5.38 14.52
C LEU A 10 -4.34 -4.78 14.60
N ASP A 11 -4.81 -4.42 15.80
CA ASP A 11 -6.10 -3.77 15.98
C ASP A 11 -6.08 -2.30 15.52
N GLU A 12 -4.97 -1.59 15.72
CA GLU A 12 -4.73 -0.25 15.15
C GLU A 12 -4.71 -0.26 13.62
N ILE A 13 -4.08 -1.27 13.00
CA ILE A 13 -4.14 -1.47 11.54
C ILE A 13 -5.59 -1.66 11.09
N LYS A 14 -6.35 -2.56 11.73
CA LYS A 14 -7.75 -2.81 11.36
C LYS A 14 -8.61 -1.55 11.50
N ALA A 15 -8.41 -0.79 12.57
CA ALA A 15 -9.13 0.46 12.79
C ALA A 15 -8.80 1.51 11.72
N GLY A 16 -7.51 1.68 11.38
CA GLY A 16 -7.07 2.59 10.33
C GLY A 16 -7.60 2.22 8.94
N MET A 17 -7.82 0.94 8.68
CA MET A 17 -8.33 0.46 7.38
C MET A 17 -9.86 0.48 7.26
N GLY A 18 -10.61 0.40 8.36
CA GLY A 18 -12.07 0.27 8.34
C GLY A 18 -12.83 1.43 7.69
N GLY A 19 -12.27 2.64 7.72
CA GLY A 19 -12.90 3.83 7.13
C GLY A 19 -12.64 4.04 5.64
N LEU A 20 -11.69 3.31 5.04
CA LEU A 20 -11.19 3.60 3.69
C LEU A 20 -12.16 3.19 2.58
N GLY A 21 -12.98 2.16 2.81
CA GLY A 21 -14.02 1.73 1.86
C GLY A 21 -15.04 2.84 1.57
N ALA A 22 -15.38 3.66 2.57
CA ALA A 22 -16.29 4.80 2.40
C ALA A 22 -15.71 5.92 1.52
N LEU A 23 -14.38 5.92 1.29
CA LEU A 23 -13.68 6.85 0.41
C LEU A 23 -13.42 6.27 -0.98
N GLY A 24 -14.00 5.10 -1.29
CA GLY A 24 -13.81 4.41 -2.57
C GLY A 24 -12.48 3.67 -2.70
N VAL A 25 -11.74 3.49 -1.60
CA VAL A 25 -10.51 2.69 -1.61
C VAL A 25 -10.88 1.21 -1.64
N GLU A 26 -10.35 0.48 -2.62
CA GLU A 26 -10.53 -0.95 -2.79
C GLU A 26 -9.20 -1.68 -2.55
N ILE A 27 -9.25 -2.78 -1.81
CA ILE A 27 -8.11 -3.68 -1.63
C ILE A 27 -8.10 -4.66 -2.81
N LEU A 28 -7.07 -4.62 -3.65
CA LEU A 28 -6.88 -5.58 -4.75
C LEU A 28 -6.09 -6.80 -4.31
N MET A 29 -5.09 -6.59 -3.45
CA MET A 29 -4.24 -7.66 -2.92
C MET A 29 -3.61 -7.23 -1.61
N LEU A 30 -3.53 -8.15 -0.66
CA LEU A 30 -2.61 -8.12 0.48
C LEU A 30 -1.95 -9.49 0.55
N GLY A 31 -0.62 -9.54 0.60
CA GLY A 31 0.08 -10.82 0.57
C GLY A 31 1.57 -10.72 0.85
N GLN A 32 2.24 -11.87 0.77
CA GLN A 32 3.70 -11.93 0.75
C GLN A 32 4.20 -11.77 -0.67
N THR A 33 5.36 -11.14 -0.83
CA THR A 33 6.08 -11.13 -2.10
C THR A 33 6.68 -12.51 -2.38
N GLU A 34 6.83 -12.85 -3.67
CA GLU A 34 7.48 -14.08 -4.09
C GLU A 34 9.01 -13.87 -4.12
N PRO A 35 9.79 -14.55 -3.26
CA PRO A 35 11.24 -14.48 -3.34
C PRO A 35 11.77 -15.30 -4.53
N GLY A 36 12.93 -14.93 -5.07
CA GLY A 36 13.64 -15.74 -6.07
C GLY A 36 13.24 -15.51 -7.53
N ILE A 37 12.40 -14.52 -7.81
CA ILE A 37 12.25 -13.96 -9.17
C ILE A 37 13.36 -12.95 -9.47
N ASP A 38 13.63 -12.68 -10.75
CA ASP A 38 14.61 -11.67 -11.15
C ASP A 38 14.23 -10.27 -10.64
N GLN A 39 15.22 -9.54 -10.13
CA GLN A 39 15.06 -8.21 -9.51
C GLN A 39 13.94 -8.13 -8.44
N ALA A 40 13.72 -9.21 -7.67
CA ALA A 40 12.72 -9.23 -6.62
C ALA A 40 12.97 -8.11 -5.58
N SER A 41 11.88 -7.49 -5.11
CA SER A 41 11.93 -6.56 -3.98
C SER A 41 12.42 -7.25 -2.71
N GLY A 42 13.24 -6.57 -1.92
CA GLY A 42 13.64 -7.04 -0.58
C GLY A 42 12.51 -7.02 0.46
N HIS A 43 11.38 -6.38 0.15
CA HIS A 43 10.23 -6.28 1.05
C HIS A 43 9.44 -7.58 1.06
N ARG A 44 9.07 -8.08 2.26
CA ARG A 44 8.37 -9.37 2.43
C ARG A 44 6.86 -9.32 2.16
N PHE A 45 6.25 -8.15 2.30
CA PHE A 45 4.80 -7.98 2.18
C PHE A 45 4.49 -6.95 1.11
N LEU A 46 3.36 -7.16 0.42
CA LEU A 46 2.82 -6.28 -0.61
C LEU A 46 1.36 -6.00 -0.32
N GLY A 47 0.98 -4.73 -0.50
CA GLY A 47 -0.42 -4.35 -0.65
C GLY A 47 -0.63 -3.61 -1.96
N ILE A 48 -1.73 -3.92 -2.64
CA ILE A 48 -2.18 -3.25 -3.85
C ILE A 48 -3.58 -2.72 -3.59
N TRP A 49 -3.75 -1.42 -3.80
CA TRP A 49 -5.01 -0.72 -3.62
C TRP A 49 -5.41 0.00 -4.91
N ARG A 50 -6.72 0.10 -5.13
CA ARG A 50 -7.32 1.01 -6.10
C ARG A 50 -7.97 2.16 -5.34
N PHE A 51 -7.83 3.38 -5.83
CA PHE A 51 -8.49 4.55 -5.26
C PHE A 51 -8.97 5.47 -6.39
N PRO A 52 -10.07 6.22 -6.19
CA PRO A 52 -10.68 7.03 -7.23
C PRO A 52 -9.89 8.30 -7.54
N ASP A 53 -9.19 8.86 -6.56
CA ASP A 53 -8.49 10.14 -6.67
C ASP A 53 -7.34 10.28 -5.66
N ALA A 54 -6.61 11.40 -5.77
CA ALA A 54 -5.50 11.71 -4.87
C ALA A 54 -5.93 11.93 -3.42
N LYS A 55 -7.17 12.38 -3.17
CA LYS A 55 -7.67 12.58 -1.80
C LYS A 55 -7.88 11.25 -1.10
N ALA A 56 -8.44 10.26 -1.79
CA ALA A 56 -8.60 8.90 -1.29
C ALA A 56 -7.22 8.23 -1.08
N ARG A 57 -6.25 8.44 -1.98
CA ARG A 57 -4.86 8.02 -1.77
C ARG A 57 -4.27 8.62 -0.49
N ASP A 58 -4.40 9.93 -0.30
CA ASP A 58 -3.80 10.61 0.84
C ASP A 58 -4.44 10.17 2.16
N ALA A 59 -5.75 9.90 2.16
CA ALA A 59 -6.44 9.30 3.30
C ALA A 59 -5.95 7.88 3.61
N LEU A 60 -5.72 7.04 2.58
CA LEU A 60 -5.12 5.71 2.73
C LEU A 60 -3.73 5.81 3.38
N LEU A 61 -2.85 6.68 2.86
CA LEU A 61 -1.50 6.87 3.40
C LEU A 61 -1.53 7.40 4.84
N ALA A 62 -2.44 8.33 5.14
CA ALA A 62 -2.63 8.84 6.50
C ALA A 62 -3.10 7.73 7.46
N GLY A 63 -4.02 6.87 7.03
CA GLY A 63 -4.48 5.71 7.82
C GLY A 63 -3.37 4.70 8.10
N ILE A 64 -2.57 4.35 7.09
CA ILE A 64 -1.41 3.46 7.26
C ILE A 64 -0.41 4.07 8.24
N LYS A 65 -0.09 5.36 8.08
CA LYS A 65 0.83 6.05 9.00
C LYS A 65 0.29 6.10 10.43
N ALA A 66 -1.00 6.39 10.60
CA ALA A 66 -1.63 6.48 11.92
C ALA A 66 -1.68 5.13 12.67
N SER A 67 -1.60 4.01 11.95
CA SER A 67 -1.48 2.68 12.57
C SER A 67 -0.10 2.37 13.16
N GLY A 68 0.86 3.30 13.08
CA GLY A 68 2.24 3.07 13.53
C GLY A 68 3.09 2.27 12.54
N TRP A 69 2.57 1.94 11.35
CA TRP A 69 3.26 1.13 10.34
C TRP A 69 4.66 1.66 10.03
N TYR A 70 4.79 2.98 9.91
CA TYR A 70 6.03 3.65 9.49
C TYR A 70 7.15 3.51 10.53
N ASP A 71 6.79 3.27 11.79
CA ASP A 71 7.74 3.11 12.90
C ASP A 71 8.17 1.64 13.10
N HIS A 72 7.52 0.72 12.40
CA HIS A 72 7.70 -0.72 12.60
C HIS A 72 8.22 -1.46 11.37
N PHE A 73 7.98 -0.92 10.17
CA PHE A 73 8.38 -1.56 8.92
C PHE A 73 9.14 -0.58 8.02
N GLU A 74 10.28 -1.04 7.51
CA GLU A 74 10.83 -0.50 6.28
C GLU A 74 9.82 -0.77 5.15
N HIS A 75 9.46 0.29 4.43
CA HIS A 75 8.44 0.23 3.39
C HIS A 75 8.69 1.32 2.35
N VAL A 76 8.15 1.09 1.15
CA VAL A 76 8.11 2.06 0.06
C VAL A 76 6.67 2.14 -0.43
N ASN A 77 6.18 3.36 -0.63
CA ASN A 77 4.90 3.58 -1.29
C ASN A 77 5.15 4.04 -2.73
N ALA A 78 4.43 3.45 -3.68
CA ALA A 78 4.36 3.90 -5.06
C ALA A 78 2.89 4.11 -5.44
N ALA A 79 2.61 5.22 -6.11
CA ALA A 79 1.28 5.56 -6.61
C ALA A 79 1.42 6.23 -7.98
N GLY A 80 0.51 5.91 -8.88
CA GLY A 80 0.47 6.49 -10.23
C GLY A 80 -0.97 6.65 -10.69
N ALA A 81 -1.16 7.49 -11.71
CA ALA A 81 -2.42 7.48 -12.45
C ALA A 81 -2.50 6.18 -13.24
N GLY A 82 -3.70 5.59 -13.32
CA GLY A 82 -3.94 4.48 -14.24
C GLY A 82 -3.71 4.93 -15.68
N GLY A 83 -2.96 4.14 -16.43
CA GLY A 83 -2.69 4.33 -17.85
C GLY A 83 -2.77 3.00 -18.59
N GLY A 84 -2.95 3.06 -19.91
CA GLY A 84 -2.86 1.88 -20.76
C GLY A 84 -1.41 1.62 -21.19
N PHE A 85 -1.16 0.44 -21.74
CA PHE A 85 0.17 0.09 -22.28
C PHE A 85 0.69 1.13 -23.29
N SER A 86 -0.18 1.59 -24.21
CA SER A 86 0.21 2.58 -25.22
C SER A 86 0.57 3.95 -24.63
N SER A 87 -0.16 4.44 -23.63
CA SER A 87 0.18 5.71 -22.99
C SER A 87 1.47 5.59 -22.19
N HIS A 88 1.69 4.45 -21.53
CA HIS A 88 2.93 4.20 -20.81
C HIS A 88 4.16 4.15 -21.72
N LEU A 89 4.07 3.52 -22.89
CA LEU A 89 5.17 3.54 -23.88
C LEU A 89 5.48 4.96 -24.37
N ALA A 90 4.46 5.79 -24.56
CA ALA A 90 4.65 7.18 -24.95
C ALA A 90 5.34 7.99 -23.83
N GLU A 91 4.99 7.75 -22.56
CA GLU A 91 5.69 8.36 -21.42
C GLU A 91 7.17 7.93 -21.36
N LEU A 92 7.45 6.63 -21.51
CA LEU A 92 8.82 6.10 -21.51
C LEU A 92 9.70 6.67 -22.62
N ALA A 93 9.13 6.92 -23.81
CA ALA A 93 9.87 7.51 -24.92
C ALA A 93 10.29 8.97 -24.66
N ASN A 94 9.72 9.62 -23.65
CA ASN A 94 9.99 11.02 -23.27
C ASN A 94 10.61 11.16 -21.87
N ALA A 95 11.02 10.04 -21.24
CA ALA A 95 11.56 10.01 -19.88
C ALA A 95 13.07 10.29 -19.80
#